data_AF-A0A3B9WSX8-F1
#
_entry.id   AF-A0A3B9WSX8-F1
#
_cell.length_a   1.000
_cell.length_b   1.000
_cell.length_c   1.000
_cell.angle_alpha   90.00
_cell.angle_beta   90.00
_cell.angle_gamma   90.00
#
_symmetry.space_group_name_H-M   'P 1'
#
loop_
_entity.id
_entity.type
_entity.pdbx_description
1 polymer ?
#
loop_
_entity_poly.entity_id
_entity_poly.type
_entity_poly.pdbx_seq_one_letter_code
_entity_poly.pdbx_strand_id
1 'polypeptide(L)'
;EAEAPAEAASGDFTVEGLKGPISTEGASNELAYKGDISYMHFSTSEEADGNGGSDGHRTAIKAWQEGHPDINLNEEVLANGDYKVQIATYASSGELPDVFLLQGMNTISWVNQGLLVDLTDYITGSPYAADYNMDYLVPHTVDGHYYGFPVLTGGTCTVIAYDSELWKEAGYDEFPTTWDEVEKAKAFFDEEGIDTIGFGNQGQWNLNSCFVSCLG
;
A
#
# COMPACT_ATOMS: atom_id res chain seq x y z
N GLU A 1 17.03 -40.57 -6.77
CA GLU A 1 16.65 -40.55 -5.34
C GLU A 1 17.90 -40.50 -4.49
N ALA A 2 18.20 -39.34 -3.92
CA ALA A 2 19.15 -39.15 -2.82
C ALA A 2 18.83 -37.79 -2.19
N GLU A 3 18.73 -37.78 -0.86
CA GLU A 3 18.21 -36.74 0.02
C GLU A 3 18.95 -35.40 -0.07
N ALA A 4 18.18 -34.31 0.05
CA ALA A 4 18.68 -32.97 0.32
C ALA A 4 19.01 -32.81 1.81
N PRO A 5 20.11 -32.15 2.20
CA PRO A 5 20.22 -31.53 3.50
C PRO A 5 19.63 -30.11 3.43
N ALA A 6 18.59 -29.90 4.23
CA ALA A 6 18.02 -28.62 4.56
C ALA A 6 18.94 -27.85 5.53
N GLU A 7 19.15 -26.56 5.26
CA GLU A 7 19.17 -25.48 6.27
C GLU A 7 19.30 -24.14 5.55
N ALA A 8 18.19 -23.65 4.98
CA ALA A 8 18.01 -22.22 4.81
C ALA A 8 17.54 -21.70 6.17
N ALA A 9 18.28 -20.75 6.75
CA ALA A 9 17.93 -20.10 7.99
C ALA A 9 16.53 -19.47 7.84
N SER A 10 15.53 -20.14 8.39
CA SER A 10 14.20 -19.59 8.61
C SER A 10 14.33 -18.53 9.69
N GLY A 11 14.65 -17.31 9.27
CA GLY A 11 14.41 -16.13 10.08
C GLY A 11 12.91 -16.02 10.29
N ASP A 12 12.46 -16.51 11.44
CA ASP A 12 11.09 -16.40 11.92
C ASP A 12 10.73 -14.91 11.96
N PHE A 13 10.03 -14.40 10.93
CA PHE A 13 9.36 -13.11 11.05
C PHE A 13 8.09 -13.37 11.86
N THR A 14 8.26 -13.49 13.17
CA THR A 14 7.14 -13.60 14.08
C THR A 14 6.38 -12.28 14.01
N VAL A 15 5.10 -12.36 13.62
CA VAL A 15 4.10 -11.31 13.80
C VAL A 15 3.79 -11.22 15.30
N GLU A 16 4.79 -10.89 16.11
CA GLU A 16 4.67 -10.72 17.56
C GLU A 16 4.22 -9.31 17.94
N GLY A 17 4.18 -8.36 16.99
CA GLY A 17 3.71 -6.99 17.23
C GLY A 17 2.20 -6.78 17.14
N LEU A 18 1.41 -7.72 16.60
CA LEU A 18 -0.04 -7.57 16.41
C LEU A 18 -0.88 -8.57 17.22
N LYS A 19 -0.25 -9.36 18.11
CA LYS A 19 -0.97 -10.29 19.00
C LYS A 19 -1.33 -9.62 20.32
N GLY A 20 -2.19 -8.63 20.23
CA GLY A 20 -3.01 -8.19 21.35
C GLY A 20 -4.44 -8.02 20.84
N PRO A 21 -5.49 -8.30 21.64
CA PRO A 21 -6.77 -7.68 21.34
C PRO A 21 -6.51 -6.17 21.19
N ILE A 22 -7.09 -5.53 20.18
CA ILE A 22 -7.23 -4.07 20.19
C ILE A 22 -8.02 -3.78 21.47
N SER A 23 -7.29 -3.42 22.52
CA SER A 23 -7.85 -3.18 23.83
C SER A 23 -8.70 -1.92 23.73
N THR A 24 -10.01 -2.10 23.79
CA THR A 24 -10.99 -1.03 23.93
C THR A 24 -11.23 -0.64 25.40
N GLU A 25 -10.41 -1.15 26.32
CA GLU A 25 -10.53 -0.80 27.74
C GLU A 25 -9.87 0.56 28.01
N GLY A 26 -10.64 1.64 27.93
CA GLY A 26 -10.22 2.92 28.52
C GLY A 26 -10.96 4.18 28.12
N ALA A 27 -11.72 4.20 27.02
CA ALA A 27 -12.58 5.32 26.66
C ALA A 27 -14.03 4.83 26.61
N SER A 28 -14.99 5.64 27.05
CA SER A 28 -16.39 5.33 26.79
C SER A 28 -16.59 5.22 25.26
N ASN A 29 -16.70 4.00 24.74
CA ASN A 29 -16.87 3.68 23.32
C ASN A 29 -18.16 4.22 22.68
N GLU A 30 -18.96 5.00 23.40
CA GLU A 30 -20.13 5.64 22.81
C GLU A 30 -19.66 6.87 22.04
N LEU A 31 -19.56 6.73 20.72
CA LEU A 31 -19.35 7.85 19.83
C LEU A 31 -20.58 8.76 19.88
N ALA A 32 -20.35 10.07 19.92
CA ALA A 32 -21.43 11.04 19.89
C ALA A 32 -22.20 11.04 18.54
N TYR A 33 -21.55 10.55 17.48
CA TYR A 33 -22.14 10.44 16.15
C TYR A 33 -22.92 9.13 15.99
N LYS A 34 -24.14 9.23 15.47
CA LYS A 34 -24.99 8.11 15.06
C LYS A 34 -25.57 8.48 13.70
N GLY A 35 -25.42 7.63 12.70
CA GLY A 35 -25.85 7.96 11.33
C GLY A 35 -25.08 7.20 10.26
N ASP A 36 -25.17 7.70 9.03
CA ASP A 36 -24.52 7.14 7.86
C ASP A 36 -23.13 7.76 7.64
N ILE A 37 -22.15 6.95 7.25
CA ILE A 37 -20.85 7.41 6.74
C ILE A 37 -20.64 6.75 5.39
N SER A 38 -20.44 7.55 4.34
CA SER A 38 -20.06 7.04 3.03
C SER A 38 -18.55 6.75 2.99
N TYR A 39 -18.18 5.55 2.58
CA TYR A 39 -16.79 5.11 2.52
C TYR A 39 -16.45 4.50 1.17
N MET A 40 -15.42 5.00 0.50
CA MET A 40 -15.00 4.46 -0.79
C MET A 40 -13.55 3.96 -0.77
N HIS A 41 -13.34 2.71 -1.18
CA HIS A 41 -12.02 2.08 -1.22
C HIS A 41 -11.92 1.05 -2.34
N PHE A 42 -10.71 0.51 -2.55
CA PHE A 42 -10.44 -0.48 -3.62
C PHE A 42 -10.04 -1.87 -3.11
N SER A 43 -10.33 -2.17 -1.84
CA SER A 43 -10.07 -3.48 -1.23
C SER A 43 -11.24 -4.43 -1.51
N THR A 44 -11.37 -4.87 -2.76
CA THR A 44 -12.42 -5.82 -3.16
C THR A 44 -12.20 -7.19 -2.51
N SER A 45 -13.23 -8.04 -2.49
CA SER A 45 -13.10 -9.42 -2.04
C SER A 45 -12.09 -10.22 -2.86
N GLU A 46 -12.05 -9.97 -4.17
CA GLU A 46 -11.14 -10.63 -5.11
C GLU A 46 -9.70 -10.17 -4.86
N GLU A 47 -9.47 -8.87 -4.64
CA GLU A 47 -8.14 -8.36 -4.31
C GLU A 47 -7.65 -8.93 -2.97
N ALA A 48 -8.53 -9.12 -1.99
CA ALA A 48 -8.17 -9.72 -0.70
C ALA A 48 -7.70 -11.17 -0.80
N ASP A 49 -8.04 -11.89 -1.88
CA ASP A 49 -7.52 -13.23 -2.16
C ASP A 49 -6.08 -13.16 -2.69
N GLY A 50 -5.13 -13.10 -1.77
CA GLY A 50 -3.69 -13.06 -2.07
C GLY A 50 -3.02 -11.70 -1.82
N ASN A 51 -3.78 -10.64 -1.52
CA ASN A 51 -3.24 -9.36 -1.05
C ASN A 51 -3.53 -9.15 0.45
N GLY A 52 -2.52 -9.39 1.30
CA GLY A 52 -2.65 -9.21 2.75
C GLY A 52 -3.00 -7.80 3.20
N GLY A 53 -2.66 -6.77 2.40
CA GLY A 53 -3.07 -5.39 2.68
C GLY A 53 -4.57 -5.19 2.49
N SER A 54 -5.13 -5.73 1.40
CA SER A 54 -6.57 -5.70 1.14
C SER A 54 -7.34 -6.54 2.17
N ASP A 55 -6.86 -7.74 2.50
CA ASP A 55 -7.47 -8.60 3.52
C ASP A 55 -7.45 -7.95 4.92
N GLY A 56 -6.30 -7.41 5.34
CA GLY A 56 -6.16 -6.71 6.61
C GLY A 56 -7.08 -5.49 6.71
N HIS A 57 -7.21 -4.72 5.61
CA HIS A 57 -8.13 -3.60 5.54
C HIS A 57 -9.58 -4.05 5.74
N ARG A 58 -10.05 -5.04 4.97
CA ARG A 58 -11.42 -5.57 5.10
C ARG A 58 -11.71 -6.12 6.50
N THR A 59 -10.71 -6.77 7.11
CA THR A 59 -10.80 -7.24 8.50
C THR A 59 -10.99 -6.08 9.48
N ALA A 60 -10.26 -4.98 9.30
CA ALA A 60 -10.40 -3.79 10.14
C ALA A 60 -11.77 -3.10 9.97
N ILE A 61 -12.28 -2.98 8.74
CA ILE A 61 -13.63 -2.45 8.46
C ILE A 61 -14.69 -3.27 9.20
N LYS A 62 -14.61 -4.60 9.07
CA LYS A 62 -15.57 -5.51 9.72
C LYS A 62 -15.54 -5.36 11.24
N ALA A 63 -14.34 -5.35 11.84
CA ALA A 63 -14.20 -5.16 13.29
C ALA A 63 -14.76 -3.81 13.75
N TRP A 64 -14.57 -2.76 12.94
CA TRP A 64 -15.13 -1.44 13.21
C TRP A 64 -16.66 -1.46 13.15
N GLN A 65 -17.26 -2.04 12.10
CA GLN A 65 -18.73 -2.16 11.97
C GLN A 65 -19.34 -2.97 13.13
N GLU A 66 -18.69 -4.06 13.57
CA GLU A 66 -19.13 -4.85 14.74
C GLU A 66 -19.05 -4.04 16.05
N GLY A 67 -18.05 -3.18 16.19
CA GLY A 67 -17.86 -2.30 17.34
C GLY A 67 -18.76 -1.06 17.36
N HIS A 68 -19.31 -0.67 16.20
CA HIS A 68 -20.09 0.54 16.00
C HIS A 68 -21.44 0.27 15.29
N PRO A 69 -22.31 -0.58 15.85
CA PRO A 69 -23.57 -0.99 15.20
C PRO A 69 -24.59 0.14 15.03
N ASP A 70 -24.37 1.29 15.68
CA ASP A 70 -25.18 2.50 15.58
C ASP A 70 -24.70 3.48 14.49
N ILE A 71 -23.61 3.16 13.80
CA ILE A 71 -23.12 3.89 12.63
C ILE A 71 -23.19 2.97 11.41
N ASN A 72 -23.91 3.41 10.38
CA ASN A 72 -24.02 2.67 9.13
C ASN A 72 -22.90 3.11 8.18
N LEU A 73 -21.94 2.21 7.90
CA LEU A 73 -20.87 2.45 6.94
C LEU A 73 -21.32 2.00 5.55
N ASN A 74 -21.64 2.96 4.68
CA ASN A 74 -22.06 2.73 3.31
C ASN A 74 -20.84 2.64 2.40
N GLU A 75 -20.40 1.41 2.13
CA GLU A 75 -19.20 1.14 1.35
C GLU A 75 -19.47 1.16 -0.17
N GLU A 76 -18.68 1.92 -0.92
CA GLU A 76 -18.51 1.80 -2.37
C GLU A 76 -17.13 1.19 -2.66
N VAL A 77 -17.12 -0.03 -3.19
CA VAL A 77 -15.88 -0.79 -3.42
C VAL A 77 -15.70 -1.06 -4.90
N LEU A 78 -14.60 -0.54 -5.47
CA LEU A 78 -14.27 -0.69 -6.90
C LEU A 78 -12.90 -1.33 -7.07
N ALA A 79 -12.67 -2.00 -8.20
CA ALA A 79 -11.32 -2.41 -8.58
C ALA A 79 -10.40 -1.17 -8.68
N ASN A 80 -9.10 -1.32 -8.36
CA ASN A 80 -8.18 -0.18 -8.24
C ASN A 80 -8.18 0.77 -9.46
N GLY A 81 -8.28 0.22 -10.67
CA GLY A 81 -8.37 1.02 -11.90
C GLY A 81 -9.61 1.90 -11.95
N ASP A 82 -10.79 1.31 -11.70
CA ASP A 82 -12.08 2.00 -11.73
C ASP A 82 -12.21 3.00 -10.57
N TYR A 83 -11.71 2.63 -9.38
CA TYR A 83 -11.64 3.51 -8.22
C TYR A 83 -10.97 4.84 -8.54
N LYS A 84 -9.81 4.80 -9.22
CA LYS A 84 -9.04 6.00 -9.56
C LYS A 84 -9.79 6.96 -10.48
N VAL A 85 -10.56 6.42 -11.42
CA VAL A 85 -11.39 7.21 -12.34
C VAL A 85 -12.57 7.81 -11.59
N GLN A 86 -13.25 7.00 -10.77
CA GLN A 86 -14.46 7.41 -10.09
C GLN A 86 -14.19 8.45 -8.99
N ILE A 87 -13.17 8.25 -8.14
CA ILE A 87 -12.84 9.21 -7.07
C ILE A 87 -12.40 10.58 -7.63
N ALA A 88 -11.73 10.60 -8.78
CA ALA A 88 -11.36 11.85 -9.46
C ALA A 88 -12.60 12.56 -10.04
N THR A 89 -13.58 11.80 -10.50
CA THR A 89 -14.87 12.34 -10.95
C THR A 89 -15.63 12.97 -9.78
N TYR A 90 -15.74 12.26 -8.65
CA TYR A 90 -16.36 12.78 -7.43
C TYR A 90 -15.65 14.02 -6.88
N ALA A 91 -14.32 14.06 -6.90
CA ALA A 91 -13.55 15.25 -6.55
C ALA A 91 -13.90 16.45 -7.43
N SER A 92 -14.12 16.22 -8.72
CA SER A 92 -14.45 17.28 -9.68
C SER A 92 -15.91 17.73 -9.62
N SER A 93 -16.84 16.85 -9.19
CA SER A 93 -18.26 17.16 -9.02
C SER A 93 -18.63 17.68 -7.63
N GLY A 94 -17.71 17.61 -6.66
CA GLY A 94 -17.99 17.95 -5.26
C GLY A 94 -18.81 16.88 -4.54
N GLU A 95 -18.72 15.62 -4.99
CA GLU A 95 -19.47 14.47 -4.48
C GLU A 95 -18.54 13.44 -3.83
N LEU A 96 -17.41 13.90 -3.26
CA LEU A 96 -16.51 13.00 -2.53
C LEU A 96 -17.25 12.32 -1.37
N PRO A 97 -16.96 11.02 -1.12
CA PRO A 97 -17.40 10.35 0.09
C PRO A 97 -16.85 11.02 1.36
N ASP A 98 -17.47 10.75 2.50
CA ASP A 98 -17.00 11.24 3.80
C ASP A 98 -15.59 10.73 4.12
N VAL A 99 -15.33 9.47 3.79
CA VAL A 99 -14.03 8.82 3.94
C VAL A 99 -13.65 8.14 2.62
N PHE A 100 -12.39 8.28 2.20
CA PHE A 100 -11.90 7.64 0.97
C PHE A 100 -10.37 7.49 0.98
N LEU A 101 -9.86 6.65 0.08
CA LEU A 101 -8.42 6.45 -0.12
C LEU A 101 -7.78 7.54 -1.01
N LEU A 102 -6.97 8.38 -0.38
CA LEU A 102 -6.22 9.43 -1.07
C LEU A 102 -4.89 8.89 -1.63
N GLN A 103 -4.64 9.13 -2.92
CA GLN A 103 -3.29 8.96 -3.49
C GLN A 103 -2.42 10.17 -3.14
N GLY A 104 -1.21 9.93 -2.63
CA GLY A 104 -0.27 10.99 -2.24
C GLY A 104 0.02 12.03 -3.33
N MET A 105 0.05 11.61 -4.60
CA MET A 105 0.24 12.53 -5.75
C MET A 105 -0.88 13.58 -5.90
N ASN A 106 -2.06 13.31 -5.35
CA ASN A 106 -3.22 14.21 -5.42
C ASN A 106 -3.30 15.17 -4.22
N THR A 107 -2.61 14.89 -3.11
CA THR A 107 -2.74 15.62 -1.84
C THR A 107 -2.66 17.12 -2.04
N ILE A 108 -1.55 17.63 -2.61
CA ILE A 108 -1.33 19.09 -2.77
C ILE A 108 -2.46 19.74 -3.57
N SER A 109 -2.85 19.12 -4.70
CA SER A 109 -3.90 19.64 -5.57
C SER A 109 -5.25 19.70 -4.86
N TRP A 110 -5.58 18.68 -4.08
CA TRP A 110 -6.88 18.56 -3.42
C TRP A 110 -6.97 19.40 -2.15
N VAL A 111 -5.85 19.61 -1.45
CA VAL A 111 -5.73 20.63 -0.37
C VAL A 111 -5.99 22.02 -0.94
N ASN A 112 -5.34 22.39 -2.04
CA ASN A 112 -5.53 23.71 -2.67
C ASN A 112 -6.97 23.95 -3.16
N GLN A 113 -7.72 22.89 -3.43
CA GLN A 113 -9.14 22.94 -3.81
C GLN A 113 -10.08 22.91 -2.60
N GLY A 114 -9.57 22.72 -1.38
CA GLY A 114 -10.37 22.63 -0.15
C GLY A 114 -11.17 21.33 -0.02
N LEU A 115 -10.73 20.25 -0.69
CA LEU A 115 -11.43 18.96 -0.70
C LEU A 115 -11.06 18.05 0.48
N LEU A 116 -10.04 18.41 1.26
CA LEU A 116 -9.49 17.59 2.34
C LEU A 116 -9.56 18.36 3.66
N VAL A 117 -9.97 17.66 4.72
CA VAL A 117 -9.91 18.17 6.09
C VAL A 117 -8.46 18.14 6.59
N ASP A 118 -8.04 19.19 7.27
CA ASP A 118 -6.81 19.18 8.06
C ASP A 118 -6.98 18.26 9.27
N LEU A 119 -6.21 17.18 9.28
CA LEU A 119 -6.23 16.14 10.30
C LEU A 119 -5.16 16.35 11.40
N THR A 120 -4.43 17.46 11.37
CA THR A 120 -3.25 17.67 12.23
C THR A 120 -3.56 17.50 13.72
N ASP A 121 -4.60 18.15 14.22
CA ASP A 121 -5.00 18.06 15.63
C ASP A 121 -5.49 16.64 16.00
N TYR A 122 -6.15 15.96 15.07
CA TYR A 122 -6.62 14.58 15.27
C TYR A 122 -5.46 13.59 15.36
N ILE A 123 -4.45 13.75 14.51
CA ILE A 123 -3.25 12.90 14.48
C ILE A 123 -2.41 13.14 15.74
N THR A 124 -2.08 14.39 16.03
CA THR A 124 -1.20 14.75 17.15
C THR A 124 -1.87 14.62 18.52
N GLY A 125 -3.19 14.79 18.60
CA GLY A 125 -3.99 14.61 19.80
C GLY A 125 -4.48 13.18 20.04
N SER A 126 -4.20 12.26 19.11
CA SER A 126 -4.58 10.85 19.24
C SER A 126 -3.95 10.21 20.48
N PRO A 127 -4.65 9.31 21.20
CA PRO A 127 -4.04 8.51 22.26
C PRO A 127 -2.91 7.61 21.75
N TYR A 128 -2.83 7.38 20.44
CA TYR A 128 -1.80 6.59 19.77
C TYR A 128 -0.72 7.46 19.10
N ALA A 129 -0.70 8.78 19.33
CA ALA A 129 0.22 9.69 18.65
C ALA A 129 1.69 9.30 18.82
N ALA A 130 2.06 8.72 19.96
CA ALA A 130 3.41 8.24 20.23
C ALA A 130 3.80 6.99 19.44
N ASP A 131 2.81 6.23 18.96
CA ASP A 131 3.01 4.98 18.21
C ASP A 131 3.02 5.22 16.69
N TYR A 132 2.64 6.41 16.25
CA TYR A 132 2.62 6.75 14.83
C TYR A 132 4.03 6.92 14.27
N ASN A 133 4.32 6.19 13.20
CA ASN A 133 5.47 6.51 12.37
C ASN A 133 5.13 7.71 11.49
N MET A 134 5.61 8.87 11.91
CA MET A 134 5.32 10.14 11.24
C MET A 134 5.90 10.23 9.82
N ASP A 135 6.93 9.44 9.49
CA ASP A 135 7.52 9.41 8.14
C ASP A 135 6.51 8.94 7.09
N TYR A 136 5.53 8.12 7.47
CA TYR A 136 4.48 7.67 6.55
C TYR A 136 3.46 8.75 6.19
N LEU A 137 3.42 9.87 6.92
CA LEU A 137 2.52 10.99 6.60
C LEU A 137 3.09 11.96 5.57
N VAL A 138 4.38 11.83 5.21
CA VAL A 138 5.04 12.73 4.25
C VAL A 138 4.25 12.91 2.93
N PRO A 139 3.73 11.86 2.27
CA PRO A 139 2.93 12.00 1.04
C PRO A 139 1.61 12.75 1.22
N HIS A 140 1.16 12.92 2.46
CA HIS A 140 -0.09 13.56 2.85
C HIS A 140 0.13 14.85 3.66
N THR A 141 1.35 15.40 3.62
CA THR A 141 1.70 16.64 4.31
C THR A 141 1.77 17.81 3.34
N VAL A 142 1.09 18.90 3.64
CA VAL A 142 1.15 20.16 2.87
C VAL A 142 1.32 21.31 3.86
N ASP A 143 2.34 22.14 3.66
CA ASP A 143 2.65 23.29 4.51
C ASP A 143 2.75 22.98 6.02
N GLY A 144 3.17 21.76 6.36
CA GLY A 144 3.31 21.29 7.75
C GLY A 144 2.02 20.73 8.38
N HIS A 145 0.93 20.66 7.62
CA HIS A 145 -0.36 20.09 8.03
C HIS A 145 -0.58 18.71 7.41
N TYR A 146 -1.23 17.82 8.15
CA TYR A 146 -1.51 16.44 7.72
C TYR A 146 -2.93 16.31 7.16
N TYR A 147 -3.08 15.72 5.98
CA TYR A 147 -4.37 15.61 5.26
C TYR A 147 -4.79 14.17 4.95
N GLY A 148 -4.13 13.19 5.57
CA GLY A 148 -4.48 11.79 5.40
C GLY A 148 -3.85 10.91 6.47
N PHE A 149 -4.57 9.86 6.85
CA PHE A 149 -4.01 8.76 7.65
C PHE A 149 -3.47 7.67 6.71
N PRO A 150 -2.20 7.27 6.86
CA PRO A 150 -1.63 6.18 6.07
C PRO A 150 -2.29 4.85 6.43
N VAL A 151 -2.93 4.20 5.45
CA VAL A 151 -3.59 2.87 5.62
C VAL A 151 -2.85 1.73 4.93
N LEU A 152 -1.91 2.06 4.05
CA LEU A 152 -1.05 1.11 3.34
C LEU A 152 0.40 1.55 3.55
N THR A 153 0.95 1.16 4.70
CA THR A 153 2.31 1.52 5.14
C THR A 153 3.21 0.29 5.06
N GLY A 154 4.08 0.26 4.06
CA GLY A 154 4.93 -0.91 3.78
C GLY A 154 5.22 -0.99 2.30
N GLY A 155 5.66 0.14 1.74
CA GLY A 155 5.89 0.34 0.32
C GLY A 155 6.57 -0.88 -0.29
N THR A 156 5.96 -1.39 -1.35
CA THR A 156 6.62 -2.02 -2.50
C THR A 156 8.07 -2.37 -2.20
N CYS A 157 8.30 -3.53 -1.58
CA CYS A 157 9.63 -4.11 -1.62
C CYS A 157 9.86 -4.34 -3.11
N THR A 158 10.58 -3.44 -3.76
CA THR A 158 10.94 -3.58 -5.17
C THR A 158 11.98 -4.66 -5.19
N VAL A 159 11.49 -5.89 -5.25
CA VAL A 159 12.32 -7.08 -5.32
C VAL A 159 12.63 -7.34 -6.77
N ILE A 160 13.88 -7.62 -7.04
CA ILE A 160 14.27 -8.24 -8.31
C ILE A 160 14.20 -9.74 -8.08
N ALA A 161 13.21 -10.38 -8.70
CA ALA A 161 13.18 -11.82 -8.81
C ALA A 161 13.92 -12.23 -10.08
N TYR A 162 14.88 -13.15 -9.96
CA TYR A 162 15.69 -13.60 -11.09
C TYR A 162 15.94 -15.11 -11.01
N ASP A 163 16.18 -15.72 -12.17
CA ASP A 163 16.64 -17.10 -12.27
C ASP A 163 18.15 -17.16 -12.04
N SER A 164 18.57 -17.67 -10.88
CA SER A 164 19.98 -17.68 -10.50
C SER A 164 20.85 -18.59 -11.35
N GLU A 165 20.29 -19.66 -11.93
CA GLU A 165 21.04 -20.55 -12.81
C GLU A 165 21.30 -19.86 -14.15
N LEU A 166 20.28 -19.21 -14.72
CA LEU A 166 20.40 -18.51 -15.99
C LEU A 166 21.33 -17.29 -15.92
N TRP A 167 21.29 -16.54 -14.81
CA TRP A 167 22.23 -15.43 -14.59
C TRP A 167 23.67 -15.91 -14.38
N LYS A 168 23.86 -17.10 -13.79
CA LYS A 168 25.18 -17.73 -13.67
C LYS A 168 25.72 -18.19 -15.02
N GLU A 169 24.88 -18.73 -15.89
CA GLU A 169 25.23 -19.04 -17.28
C GLU A 169 25.62 -17.77 -18.06
N ALA A 170 24.98 -16.64 -17.77
CA ALA A 170 25.34 -15.32 -18.28
C ALA A 170 26.65 -14.75 -17.68
N GLY A 171 27.29 -15.46 -16.74
CA GLY A 171 28.57 -15.10 -16.13
C GLY A 171 28.49 -14.35 -14.81
N TYR A 172 27.32 -14.34 -14.15
CA TYR A 172 27.09 -13.62 -12.88
C TYR A 172 26.72 -14.60 -11.75
N ASP A 173 27.62 -14.81 -10.79
CA ASP A 173 27.37 -15.68 -9.61
C ASP A 173 26.31 -15.08 -8.65
N GLU A 174 26.13 -13.76 -8.69
CA GLU A 174 25.08 -13.02 -7.99
C GLU A 174 24.44 -12.02 -8.97
N PHE A 175 23.19 -11.61 -8.75
CA PHE A 175 22.54 -10.62 -9.62
C PHE A 175 23.37 -9.32 -9.68
N PRO A 176 23.53 -8.69 -10.86
CA PRO A 176 24.33 -7.49 -11.01
C PRO A 176 23.96 -6.35 -10.07
N THR A 177 24.97 -5.59 -9.65
CA THR A 177 24.77 -4.42 -8.77
C THR A 177 24.71 -3.11 -9.54
N THR A 178 25.03 -3.14 -10.83
CA THR A 178 25.02 -1.97 -11.72
C THR A 178 24.22 -2.21 -12.99
N TRP A 179 23.72 -1.12 -13.56
CA TRP A 179 22.93 -1.18 -14.78
C TRP A 179 23.78 -1.56 -16.01
N ASP A 180 25.03 -1.10 -16.07
CA ASP A 180 26.00 -1.48 -17.10
C ASP A 180 26.25 -3.01 -17.16
N GLU A 181 26.22 -3.69 -16.00
CA GLU A 181 26.36 -5.14 -15.94
C GLU A 181 25.10 -5.86 -16.45
N VAL A 182 23.91 -5.35 -16.12
CA VAL A 182 22.66 -5.86 -16.69
C VAL A 182 22.63 -5.68 -18.21
N GLU A 183 23.07 -4.52 -18.71
CA GLU A 183 23.18 -4.27 -20.16
C GLU A 183 24.21 -5.19 -20.85
N LYS A 184 25.32 -5.53 -20.19
CA LYS A 184 26.28 -6.50 -20.73
C LYS A 184 25.69 -7.91 -20.81
N ALA A 185 24.89 -8.31 -19.82
CA ALA A 185 24.24 -9.61 -19.81
C ALA A 185 23.27 -9.79 -20.97
N LYS A 186 22.72 -8.70 -21.51
CA LYS A 186 21.78 -8.71 -22.65
C LYS A 186 22.26 -9.55 -23.84
N ALA A 187 23.56 -9.53 -24.13
CA ALA A 187 24.10 -10.30 -25.26
C ALA A 187 23.84 -11.81 -25.10
N PHE A 188 24.01 -12.35 -23.90
CA PHE A 188 23.72 -13.76 -23.60
C PHE A 188 22.22 -14.06 -23.71
N PHE A 189 21.38 -13.23 -23.09
CA PHE A 189 19.92 -13.43 -23.11
C PHE A 189 19.34 -13.33 -24.53
N ASP A 190 19.86 -12.43 -25.37
CA ASP A 190 19.45 -12.30 -26.77
C ASP A 190 19.82 -13.55 -27.58
N GLU A 191 20.97 -14.18 -27.31
CA GLU A 191 21.39 -15.44 -27.96
C GLU A 191 20.47 -16.61 -27.59
N GLU A 192 20.01 -16.67 -26.34
CA GLU A 192 19.04 -17.66 -25.85
C GLU A 192 17.58 -17.33 -26.24
N GLY A 193 17.33 -16.16 -26.84
CA GLY A 193 15.99 -15.71 -27.25
C GLY A 193 15.09 -15.38 -26.06
N ILE A 194 15.67 -14.93 -24.95
CA ILE A 194 14.98 -14.58 -23.70
C ILE A 194 15.12 -13.07 -23.45
N ASP A 195 14.04 -12.42 -23.00
CA ASP A 195 14.12 -11.03 -22.56
C ASP A 195 14.92 -10.92 -21.26
N THR A 196 15.98 -10.11 -21.23
CA THR A 196 16.82 -9.88 -20.03
C THR A 196 16.02 -9.41 -18.83
N ILE A 197 14.96 -8.62 -19.07
CA ILE A 197 14.01 -8.18 -18.04
C ILE A 197 12.59 -8.37 -18.54
N GLY A 198 11.83 -9.20 -17.83
CA GLY A 198 10.37 -9.24 -17.93
C GLY A 198 9.75 -8.07 -17.16
N PHE A 199 9.20 -7.08 -17.88
CA PHE A 199 8.61 -5.90 -17.26
C PHE A 199 7.17 -5.64 -17.68
N GLY A 200 6.21 -6.09 -16.87
CA GLY A 200 4.78 -5.97 -17.15
C GLY A 200 4.22 -4.55 -16.89
N ASN A 201 4.36 -3.61 -17.82
CA ASN A 201 3.98 -2.21 -17.59
C ASN A 201 2.63 -1.76 -18.18
N GLN A 202 1.69 -2.68 -18.47
CA GLN A 202 0.38 -2.27 -19.04
C GLN A 202 -0.36 -1.25 -18.15
N GLY A 203 -0.31 -1.44 -16.83
CA GLY A 203 -0.94 -0.53 -15.86
C GLY A 203 -0.16 0.74 -15.52
N GLN A 204 1.00 1.00 -16.16
CA GLN A 204 1.92 2.13 -15.94
C GLN A 204 2.52 2.29 -14.52
N TRP A 205 1.88 1.73 -13.50
CA TRP A 205 2.31 1.83 -12.10
C TRP A 205 3.63 1.11 -11.86
N ASN A 206 3.92 0.02 -12.57
CA ASN A 206 5.18 -0.71 -12.42
C ASN A 206 6.39 0.17 -12.78
N LEU A 207 6.33 0.92 -13.90
CA LEU A 207 7.39 1.86 -14.25
C LEU A 207 7.51 2.97 -13.22
N ASN A 208 6.39 3.60 -12.85
CA ASN A 208 6.38 4.74 -11.95
C ASN A 208 6.84 4.38 -10.54
N SER A 209 6.36 3.26 -9.99
CA SER A 209 6.58 2.87 -8.60
C SER A 209 7.86 2.06 -8.39
N CYS A 210 8.26 1.23 -9.36
CA CYS A 210 9.34 0.26 -9.17
C CYS A 210 10.63 0.65 -9.90
N PHE A 211 10.55 1.26 -11.09
CA PHE A 211 11.75 1.60 -11.86
C PHE A 211 12.21 3.04 -11.60
N VAL A 212 11.31 4.02 -11.75
CA VAL A 212 11.65 5.45 -11.58
C VAL A 212 12.07 5.76 -10.13
N SER A 213 11.46 5.10 -9.14
CA SER A 213 11.86 5.23 -7.73
C SER A 213 13.31 4.82 -7.45
N CYS A 214 13.90 3.96 -8.29
CA CYS A 214 15.28 3.50 -8.16
C CYS A 214 16.28 4.39 -8.91
N LEU A 215 15.82 5.34 -9.72
CA LEU A 215 16.67 6.28 -10.47
C LEU A 215 17.03 7.54 -9.66
N GLY A 216 16.76 7.53 -8.35
CA GLY A 216 17.06 8.62 -7.41
C GLY A 216 18.54 8.80 -7.14
#